data_AF-A0AAW6T3S7-F1
#
_entry.id   AF-A0AAW6T3S7-F1
#
_cell.length_a   1.000
_cell.length_b   1.000
_cell.length_c   1.000
_cell.angle_alpha   90.00
_cell.angle_beta   90.00
_cell.angle_gamma   90.00
#
_symmetry.space_group_name_H-M   'P 1'
#
loop_
_entity.id
_entity.type
_entity.pdbx_description
1 polymer ?
#
loop_
_entity_poly.entity_id
_entity_poly.type
_entity_poly.pdbx_seq_one_letter_code
_entity_poly.pdbx_strand_id
1 'polypeptide(L)'
;MPAQPRLSGVLAEGQYRAEVPKGAAEGHRRTEPVINVARDSSAYTRVGGALTQKMGIEVLELTAAHSVARMPVEGNTQPLGLLHGGAHLVLAETLGSLSAAVHAGPGHYPVGIEIGASHTGSVREGWVIGTCDAIALGRTLVTHEVVIRDEAGRRLSTVRITNLIREVRE
;
A
#
# COMPACT_ATOMS: atom_id res chain seq x y z
N MET A 1 28.25 9.24 1.01
CA MET A 1 26.89 8.66 1.06
C MET A 1 26.13 9.17 -0.15
N PRO A 2 25.58 8.33 -1.04
CA PRO A 2 24.81 8.84 -2.17
C PRO A 2 23.55 9.53 -1.64
N ALA A 3 23.28 10.73 -2.15
CA ALA A 3 22.13 11.53 -1.75
C ALA A 3 20.83 10.77 -2.07
N GLN A 4 19.91 10.72 -1.11
CA GLN A 4 18.58 10.17 -1.35
C GLN A 4 17.85 11.05 -2.37
N PRO A 5 17.15 10.47 -3.38
CA PRO A 5 16.40 11.27 -4.34
C PRO A 5 15.27 12.02 -3.63
N ARG A 6 15.06 13.29 -4.01
CA ARG A 6 13.98 14.11 -3.46
C ARG A 6 12.64 13.50 -3.83
N LEU A 7 11.70 13.44 -2.87
CA LEU A 7 10.33 12.97 -3.05
C LEU A 7 9.60 13.60 -4.26
N SER A 8 9.98 14.82 -4.65
CA SER A 8 9.45 15.50 -5.83
C SER A 8 9.78 14.79 -7.15
N GLY A 9 10.88 14.02 -7.25
CA GLY A 9 11.27 13.32 -8.47
C GLY A 9 10.55 11.99 -8.70
N VAL A 10 10.11 11.33 -7.64
CA VAL A 10 9.43 10.02 -7.73
C VAL A 10 7.97 10.16 -8.20
N LEU A 11 7.37 11.33 -7.99
CA LEU A 11 5.99 11.63 -8.38
C LEU A 11 5.89 12.49 -9.65
N ALA A 12 6.96 13.17 -10.08
CA ALA A 12 6.91 14.16 -11.17
C ALA A 12 7.19 13.61 -12.58
N GLU A 13 7.85 12.46 -12.73
CA GLU A 13 8.14 11.91 -14.06
C GLU A 13 7.15 10.79 -14.43
N GLY A 14 6.00 11.15 -14.99
CA GLY A 14 5.31 10.40 -16.06
C GLY A 14 5.12 8.87 -15.99
N GLN A 15 5.31 8.21 -14.85
CA GLN A 15 5.30 6.74 -14.72
C GLN A 15 3.91 6.14 -14.51
N TYR A 16 2.88 6.97 -14.40
CA TYR A 16 1.51 6.53 -14.17
C TYR A 16 0.61 7.09 -15.29
N ARG A 17 0.26 6.25 -16.27
CA ARG A 17 -0.88 6.52 -17.15
C ARG A 17 -2.13 5.91 -16.51
N ALA A 18 -3.00 6.75 -15.98
CA ALA A 18 -4.36 6.35 -15.65
C ALA A 18 -5.10 6.03 -16.96
N GLU A 19 -5.54 4.79 -17.15
CA GLU A 19 -6.47 4.47 -18.22
C GLU A 19 -7.88 4.78 -17.74
N VAL A 20 -8.50 5.80 -18.34
CA VAL A 20 -9.92 6.12 -18.13
C VAL A 20 -10.74 5.20 -19.05
N PRO A 21 -11.66 4.36 -18.53
CA PRO A 21 -12.55 3.57 -19.37
C PRO A 21 -13.39 4.50 -20.26
N LYS A 22 -13.37 4.29 -21.58
CA LYS A 22 -14.25 5.02 -22.51
C LYS A 22 -15.71 4.66 -22.21
N GLY A 23 -16.48 5.60 -21.67
CA GLY A 23 -17.94 5.49 -21.56
C GLY A 23 -18.63 6.08 -20.33
N ALA A 24 -17.94 6.71 -19.39
CA ALA A 24 -18.60 7.31 -18.22
C ALA A 24 -19.30 8.64 -18.58
N ALA A 25 -20.64 8.60 -18.61
CA ALA A 25 -21.51 9.76 -18.85
C ALA A 25 -21.33 10.86 -17.77
N GLU A 26 -21.52 12.11 -18.19
CA GLU A 26 -21.40 13.32 -17.38
C GLU A 26 -22.36 13.32 -16.19
N GLY A 27 -21.80 13.23 -14.98
CA GLY A 27 -22.54 13.32 -13.73
C GLY A 27 -21.60 13.23 -12.53
N HIS A 28 -21.24 14.39 -11.99
CA HIS A 28 -20.50 14.70 -10.76
C HIS A 28 -20.17 13.54 -9.77
N ARG A 29 -19.35 12.58 -10.17
CA ARG A 29 -18.54 11.71 -9.30
C ARG A 29 -17.13 11.72 -9.87
N ARG A 30 -16.16 12.23 -9.12
CA ARG A 30 -14.75 12.07 -9.49
C ARG A 30 -14.46 10.56 -9.48
N THR A 31 -14.28 9.97 -10.66
CA THR A 31 -13.81 8.58 -10.78
C THR A 31 -12.38 8.56 -10.27
N GLU A 32 -12.11 7.82 -9.20
CA GLU A 32 -10.75 7.66 -8.67
C GLU A 32 -9.86 6.97 -9.72
N PRO A 33 -8.60 7.40 -9.88
CA PRO A 33 -7.67 6.70 -10.76
C PRO A 33 -7.36 5.31 -10.19
N VAL A 34 -7.71 4.26 -10.93
CA VAL A 34 -7.28 2.89 -10.65
C VAL A 34 -5.94 2.67 -11.34
N ILE A 35 -4.88 2.44 -10.56
CA ILE A 35 -3.58 2.03 -11.10
C ILE A 35 -3.55 0.50 -11.10
N ASN A 36 -3.81 -0.10 -12.25
CA ASN A 36 -3.55 -1.51 -12.49
C ASN A 36 -2.07 -1.69 -12.81
N VAL A 37 -1.27 -2.13 -11.84
CA VAL A 37 0.19 -2.33 -12.02
C VAL A 37 0.49 -3.62 -12.83
N ALA A 38 -0.55 -4.37 -13.20
CA ALA A 38 -0.46 -5.60 -13.97
C ALA A 38 -0.10 -5.36 -15.45
N ARG A 39 1.20 -5.22 -15.75
CA ARG A 39 1.80 -5.63 -17.05
C ARG A 39 3.33 -5.62 -17.18
N ASP A 40 4.09 -5.24 -16.14
CA ASP A 40 5.56 -5.34 -16.21
C ASP A 40 6.13 -5.72 -14.83
N SER A 41 6.81 -6.86 -14.73
CA SER A 41 7.40 -7.36 -13.47
C SER A 41 8.42 -6.39 -12.86
N SER A 42 9.02 -5.52 -13.67
CA SER A 42 9.95 -4.47 -13.22
C SER A 42 9.26 -3.23 -12.63
N ALA A 43 7.94 -3.09 -12.82
CA ALA A 43 7.16 -1.95 -12.31
C ALA A 43 6.71 -2.15 -10.86
N TYR A 44 6.38 -3.40 -10.46
CA TYR A 44 5.98 -3.73 -9.08
C TYR A 44 7.04 -3.34 -8.05
N THR A 45 8.31 -3.46 -8.40
CA THR A 45 9.46 -3.27 -7.50
C THR A 45 9.72 -1.80 -7.14
N ARG A 46 9.12 -0.82 -7.84
CA ARG A 46 9.46 0.61 -7.62
C ARG A 46 8.54 1.38 -6.70
N VAL A 47 7.41 0.81 -6.30
CA VAL A 47 6.46 1.45 -5.39
C VAL A 47 6.81 1.09 -3.94
N GLY A 48 6.87 2.07 -3.02
CA GLY A 48 6.98 1.81 -1.57
C GLY A 48 8.40 1.83 -0.94
N GLY A 49 9.44 2.23 -1.66
CA GLY A 49 10.79 2.46 -1.09
C GLY A 49 11.59 1.19 -0.73
N ALA A 50 12.74 1.37 -0.07
CA ALA A 50 13.75 0.31 0.11
C ALA A 50 13.29 -0.89 0.94
N LEU A 51 12.44 -0.68 1.96
CA LEU A 51 11.95 -1.78 2.79
C LEU A 51 10.92 -2.64 2.02
N THR A 52 10.03 -2.01 1.27
CA THR A 52 9.06 -2.70 0.40
C THR A 52 9.77 -3.62 -0.60
N GLN A 53 10.85 -3.12 -1.21
CA GLN A 53 11.71 -3.92 -2.10
C GLN A 53 12.39 -5.07 -1.36
N LYS A 54 12.97 -4.80 -0.19
CA LYS A 54 13.68 -5.82 0.61
C LYS A 54 12.77 -6.97 1.03
N MET A 55 11.49 -6.69 1.27
CA MET A 55 10.51 -7.69 1.69
C MET A 55 9.79 -8.37 0.53
N GLY A 56 10.09 -8.00 -0.73
CA GLY A 56 9.46 -8.60 -1.91
C GLY A 56 7.98 -8.27 -2.03
N ILE A 57 7.54 -7.11 -1.53
CA ILE A 57 6.14 -6.70 -1.63
C ILE A 57 5.81 -6.28 -3.06
N GLU A 58 4.70 -6.79 -3.59
CA GLU A 58 4.18 -6.49 -4.92
C GLU A 58 2.78 -5.87 -4.81
N VAL A 59 2.64 -4.61 -5.23
CA VAL A 59 1.35 -3.89 -5.25
C VAL A 59 0.58 -4.26 -6.52
N LEU A 60 -0.59 -4.86 -6.36
CA LEU A 60 -1.42 -5.37 -7.46
C LEU A 60 -2.48 -4.34 -7.89
N GLU A 61 -3.10 -3.70 -6.91
CA GLU A 61 -4.15 -2.69 -7.09
C GLU A 61 -3.91 -1.52 -6.16
N LEU A 62 -4.16 -0.29 -6.63
CA LEU A 62 -3.97 0.90 -5.82
C LEU A 62 -4.98 2.00 -6.17
N THR A 63 -5.82 2.34 -5.18
CA THR A 63 -6.69 3.52 -5.13
C THR A 63 -6.66 4.12 -3.72
N ALA A 64 -7.38 5.22 -3.50
CA ALA A 64 -7.53 5.78 -2.14
C ALA A 64 -8.44 4.90 -1.26
N ALA A 65 -9.53 4.39 -1.85
CA ALA A 65 -10.53 3.61 -1.14
C ALA A 65 -10.19 2.12 -0.99
N HIS A 66 -9.43 1.55 -1.93
CA HIS A 66 -9.12 0.12 -2.00
C HIS A 66 -7.74 -0.13 -2.62
N SER A 67 -6.95 -1.02 -2.02
CA SER A 67 -5.68 -1.47 -2.59
C SER A 67 -5.34 -2.90 -2.18
N VAL A 68 -4.55 -3.57 -3.02
CA VAL A 68 -4.16 -4.97 -2.83
C VAL A 68 -2.67 -5.11 -3.09
N ALA A 69 -1.96 -5.80 -2.19
CA ALA A 69 -0.57 -6.20 -2.40
C ALA A 69 -0.33 -7.60 -1.86
N ARG A 70 0.73 -8.24 -2.34
CA ARG A 70 1.21 -9.53 -1.81
C ARG A 70 2.66 -9.48 -1.39
N MET A 71 3.05 -10.37 -0.48
CA MET A 71 4.41 -10.48 0.06
C MET A 71 4.75 -11.97 0.23
N PRO A 72 5.97 -12.41 -0.17
CA PRO A 72 6.37 -13.79 0.05
C PRO A 72 6.56 -14.05 1.55
N VAL A 73 6.23 -15.24 2.01
CA VAL A 73 6.58 -15.68 3.38
C VAL A 73 8.07 -15.95 3.47
N GLU A 74 8.66 -16.50 2.40
CA GLU A 74 10.11 -16.72 2.28
C GLU A 74 10.88 -15.40 2.46
N GLY A 75 11.95 -15.43 3.26
CA GLY A 75 12.75 -14.25 3.61
C GLY A 75 12.13 -13.33 4.66
N ASN A 76 10.85 -13.52 5.01
CA ASN A 76 10.10 -12.67 5.95
C ASN A 76 9.64 -13.44 7.22
N THR A 77 10.28 -14.57 7.52
CA THR A 77 9.96 -15.42 8.68
C THR A 77 10.64 -14.98 9.97
N GLN A 78 9.97 -15.22 11.11
CA GLN A 78 10.59 -15.20 12.44
C GLN A 78 11.42 -16.49 12.69
N PRO A 79 12.24 -16.58 13.75
CA PRO A 79 13.13 -17.74 14.00
C PRO A 79 12.43 -19.10 14.08
N LEU A 80 11.12 -19.14 14.36
CA LEU A 80 10.32 -20.38 14.38
C LEU A 80 9.82 -20.82 13.00
N GLY A 81 10.24 -20.16 11.91
CA GLY A 81 9.82 -20.47 10.54
C GLY A 81 8.38 -20.04 10.20
N LEU A 82 7.71 -19.32 11.09
CA LEU A 82 6.42 -18.66 10.80
C LEU A 82 6.68 -17.30 10.15
N LEU A 83 5.72 -16.78 9.39
CA LEU A 83 5.77 -15.36 8.98
C LEU A 83 5.91 -14.45 10.21
N HIS A 84 6.81 -13.47 10.15
CA HIS A 84 7.07 -12.56 11.24
C HIS A 84 5.84 -11.65 11.50
N GLY A 85 5.47 -11.40 12.76
CA GLY A 85 4.33 -10.53 13.09
C GLY A 85 4.51 -9.12 12.52
N GLY A 86 5.69 -8.55 12.68
CA GLY A 86 6.09 -7.29 12.05
C GLY A 86 6.04 -7.26 10.52
N ALA A 87 6.13 -8.41 9.82
CA ALA A 87 6.04 -8.42 8.37
C ALA A 87 4.62 -8.15 7.87
N HIS A 88 3.60 -8.57 8.63
CA HIS A 88 2.22 -8.17 8.40
C HIS A 88 2.07 -6.64 8.50
N LEU A 89 2.68 -6.04 9.53
CA LEU A 89 2.64 -4.60 9.74
C LEU A 89 3.36 -3.85 8.61
N VAL A 90 4.48 -4.34 8.09
CA VAL A 90 5.13 -3.68 6.94
C VAL A 90 4.27 -3.73 5.69
N LEU A 91 3.67 -4.88 5.36
CA LEU A 91 2.74 -4.99 4.24
C LEU A 91 1.55 -4.01 4.37
N ALA A 92 0.96 -3.94 5.57
CA ALA A 92 -0.15 -3.04 5.86
C ALA A 92 0.26 -1.56 5.85
N GLU A 93 1.41 -1.21 6.43
CA GLU A 93 1.94 0.16 6.44
C GLU A 93 2.21 0.66 5.02
N THR A 94 2.77 -0.20 4.17
CA THR A 94 2.98 0.09 2.75
C THR A 94 1.66 0.36 2.04
N LEU A 95 0.66 -0.53 2.16
CA LEU A 95 -0.64 -0.34 1.51
C LEU A 95 -1.39 0.90 2.01
N GLY A 96 -1.47 1.09 3.32
CA GLY A 96 -2.17 2.24 3.92
C GLY A 96 -1.52 3.56 3.56
N SER A 97 -0.19 3.64 3.63
CA SER A 97 0.54 4.87 3.27
C SER A 97 0.44 5.20 1.78
N LEU A 98 0.49 4.20 0.90
CA LEU A 98 0.30 4.41 -0.54
C LEU A 98 -1.13 4.87 -0.85
N SER A 99 -2.13 4.24 -0.24
CA SER A 99 -3.54 4.62 -0.40
C SER A 99 -3.80 6.04 0.13
N ALA A 100 -3.20 6.38 1.27
CA ALA A 100 -3.25 7.74 1.82
C ALA A 100 -2.53 8.76 0.94
N ALA A 101 -1.44 8.38 0.25
CA ALA A 101 -0.75 9.25 -0.70
C ALA A 101 -1.61 9.53 -1.93
N VAL A 102 -2.32 8.51 -2.44
CA VAL A 102 -3.30 8.68 -3.52
C VAL A 102 -4.41 9.64 -3.10
N HIS A 103 -4.94 9.50 -1.89
CA HIS A 103 -5.96 10.40 -1.35
C HIS A 103 -5.46 11.84 -1.16
N ALA A 104 -4.24 12.00 -0.63
CA ALA A 104 -3.65 13.31 -0.36
C ALA A 104 -3.52 14.16 -1.62
N GLY A 105 -3.20 13.52 -2.75
CA GLY A 105 -3.02 14.20 -4.02
C GLY A 105 -1.79 15.12 -4.06
N PRO A 106 -1.60 15.87 -5.15
CA PRO A 106 -0.45 16.74 -5.33
C PRO A 106 -0.31 17.80 -4.24
N GLY A 107 0.94 18.17 -3.93
CA GLY A 107 1.26 19.18 -2.90
C GLY A 107 1.14 18.67 -1.46
N HIS A 108 0.71 17.42 -1.26
CA HIS A 108 0.58 16.81 0.05
C HIS A 108 1.29 15.45 0.12
N TYR A 109 1.59 14.99 1.33
CA TYR A 109 2.13 13.68 1.60
C TYR A 109 1.60 13.10 2.93
N PRO A 110 1.42 11.78 3.02
CA PRO A 110 1.01 11.13 4.26
C PRO A 110 2.22 10.85 5.16
N VAL A 111 1.98 10.86 6.47
CA VAL A 111 2.91 10.35 7.49
C VAL A 111 2.12 9.38 8.36
N GLY A 112 2.55 8.11 8.43
CA GLY A 112 1.98 7.15 9.37
C GLY A 112 2.19 7.63 10.82
N ILE A 113 1.12 7.74 11.59
CA ILE A 113 1.18 8.21 12.99
C ILE A 113 0.74 7.14 13.99
N GLU A 114 0.02 6.13 13.53
CA GLU A 114 -0.44 5.01 14.34
C GLU A 114 -0.70 3.80 13.45
N ILE A 115 -0.26 2.64 13.90
CA ILE A 115 -0.56 1.35 13.30
C ILE A 115 -0.68 0.29 14.40
N GLY A 116 -1.70 -0.57 14.28
CA GLY A 116 -1.95 -1.65 15.24
C GLY A 116 -2.50 -2.88 14.55
N ALA A 117 -2.11 -4.07 15.03
CA ALA A 117 -2.50 -5.35 14.44
C ALA A 117 -3.03 -6.34 15.49
N SER A 118 -3.97 -7.17 15.07
CA SER A 118 -4.37 -8.39 15.76
C SER A 118 -4.09 -9.60 14.87
N HIS A 119 -3.06 -10.38 15.24
CA HIS A 119 -2.70 -11.61 14.54
C HIS A 119 -3.58 -12.77 15.02
N THR A 120 -4.29 -13.41 14.10
CA THR A 120 -5.31 -14.44 14.37
C THR A 120 -5.02 -15.77 13.67
N GLY A 121 -3.99 -15.81 12.80
CA GLY A 121 -3.55 -17.01 12.11
C GLY A 121 -2.04 -17.04 11.92
N SER A 122 -1.52 -18.15 11.40
CA SER A 122 -0.11 -18.33 11.11
C SER A 122 0.10 -19.05 9.77
N VAL A 123 1.21 -18.75 9.11
CA VAL A 123 1.62 -19.33 7.82
C VAL A 123 3.14 -19.54 7.81
N ARG A 124 3.62 -20.55 7.09
CA ARG A 124 5.04 -20.95 7.02
C ARG A 124 5.68 -20.76 5.64
N GLU A 125 4.87 -20.73 4.60
CA GLU A 125 5.32 -20.73 3.21
C GLU A 125 4.29 -20.09 2.30
N GLY A 126 4.63 -19.92 1.02
CA GLY A 126 3.77 -19.31 0.02
C GLY A 126 3.72 -17.79 0.13
N TRP A 127 2.57 -17.22 -0.20
CA TRP A 127 2.33 -15.77 -0.20
C TRP A 127 1.29 -15.36 0.82
N VAL A 128 1.44 -14.13 1.32
CA VAL A 128 0.35 -13.44 2.00
C VAL A 128 -0.17 -12.30 1.14
N ILE A 129 -1.48 -12.10 1.18
CA ILE A 129 -2.20 -11.08 0.42
C ILE A 129 -2.83 -10.11 1.41
N GLY A 130 -2.43 -8.83 1.32
CA GLY A 130 -3.03 -7.74 2.06
C GLY A 130 -4.07 -7.03 1.19
N THR A 131 -5.29 -6.91 1.70
CA THR A 131 -6.37 -6.09 1.14
C THR A 131 -6.59 -4.90 2.06
N CYS A 132 -6.46 -3.69 1.54
CA CYS A 132 -6.54 -2.44 2.27
C CYS A 132 -7.78 -1.67 1.83
N ASP A 133 -8.68 -1.41 2.78
CA ASP A 133 -9.94 -0.72 2.57
C ASP A 133 -9.98 0.55 3.43
N ALA A 134 -10.46 1.66 2.86
CA ALA A 134 -10.59 2.90 3.60
C ALA A 134 -11.67 2.81 4.67
N ILE A 135 -11.33 3.18 5.91
CA ILE A 135 -12.27 3.42 6.99
C ILE A 135 -12.74 4.88 6.95
N ALA A 136 -11.80 5.81 6.77
CA ALA A 136 -12.07 7.24 6.71
C ALA A 136 -11.05 7.97 5.82
N LEU A 137 -11.56 8.78 4.89
CA LEU A 137 -10.76 9.59 3.96
C LEU A 137 -10.92 11.09 4.26
N GLY A 138 -10.37 11.54 5.38
CA GLY A 138 -10.46 12.93 5.82
C GLY A 138 -9.44 13.85 5.15
N ARG A 139 -9.56 15.17 5.40
CA ARG A 139 -8.58 16.16 4.90
C ARG A 139 -7.25 16.12 5.64
N THR A 140 -7.28 15.81 6.94
CA THR A 140 -6.10 15.82 7.82
C THR A 140 -5.70 14.41 8.20
N LEU A 141 -6.67 13.55 8.52
CA LEU A 141 -6.43 12.17 8.91
C LEU A 141 -7.10 11.24 7.91
N VAL A 142 -6.37 10.19 7.55
CA VAL A 142 -6.82 9.09 6.71
C VAL A 142 -6.58 7.80 7.47
N THR A 143 -7.58 6.92 7.50
CA THR A 143 -7.49 5.65 8.20
C THR A 143 -7.94 4.53 7.29
N HIS A 144 -7.14 3.46 7.25
CA HIS A 144 -7.41 2.24 6.49
C HIS A 144 -7.41 1.01 7.41
N GLU A 145 -8.23 0.02 7.05
CA GLU A 145 -8.11 -1.35 7.54
C GLU A 145 -7.34 -2.16 6.51
N VAL A 146 -6.38 -2.97 6.94
CA VAL A 146 -5.71 -3.96 6.09
C VAL A 146 -5.96 -5.35 6.64
N VAL A 147 -6.61 -6.18 5.84
CA VAL A 147 -6.83 -7.59 6.11
C VAL A 147 -5.81 -8.41 5.37
N ILE A 148 -5.03 -9.21 6.10
CA ILE A 148 -3.99 -10.06 5.52
C ILE A 148 -4.44 -11.51 5.59
N ARG A 149 -4.38 -12.19 4.44
CA ARG A 149 -4.79 -13.59 4.26
C ARG A 149 -3.67 -14.41 3.62
N ASP A 150 -3.72 -15.72 3.80
CA ASP A 150 -2.94 -16.65 2.98
C ASP A 150 -3.63 -16.94 1.63
N GLU A 151 -2.97 -17.71 0.78
CA GLU A 151 -3.49 -18.12 -0.54
C GLU A 151 -4.77 -18.96 -0.47
N ALA A 152 -5.04 -19.61 0.68
CA ALA A 152 -6.29 -20.32 0.93
C ALA A 152 -7.42 -19.39 1.43
N GLY A 153 -7.16 -18.08 1.52
CA GLY A 153 -8.11 -17.06 1.97
C GLY A 153 -8.29 -16.99 3.49
N ARG A 154 -7.52 -17.76 4.27
CA ARG A 154 -7.61 -17.74 5.74
C ARG A 154 -7.02 -16.44 6.26
N ARG A 155 -7.74 -15.77 7.17
CA ARG A 155 -7.26 -14.53 7.79
C ARG A 155 -6.09 -14.82 8.72
N LEU A 156 -5.00 -14.08 8.54
CA LEU A 156 -3.79 -14.15 9.35
C LEU A 156 -3.69 -12.96 10.29
N SER A 157 -4.04 -11.76 9.81
CA SER A 157 -3.95 -10.53 10.58
C SER A 157 -5.00 -9.51 10.12
N THR A 158 -5.51 -8.72 11.07
CA THR A 158 -6.24 -7.48 10.79
C THR A 158 -5.40 -6.33 11.32
N VAL A 159 -5.18 -5.31 10.51
CA VAL A 159 -4.36 -4.15 10.82
C VAL A 159 -5.19 -2.88 10.62
N ARG A 160 -5.04 -1.89 11.49
CA ARG A 160 -5.53 -0.53 11.26
C ARG A 160 -4.34 0.40 11.24
N ILE A 161 -4.31 1.29 10.25
CA ILE A 161 -3.29 2.33 10.10
C ILE A 161 -3.97 3.68 9.96
N THR A 162 -3.39 4.70 10.59
CA THR A 162 -3.78 6.09 10.46
C THR A 162 -2.61 6.93 9.96
N ASN A 163 -2.85 7.67 8.89
CA ASN A 163 -1.91 8.61 8.30
C ASN A 163 -2.38 10.06 8.50
N LEU A 164 -1.43 10.92 8.84
CA LEU A 164 -1.59 12.37 8.87
C LEU A 164 -1.15 12.96 7.54
N ILE A 165 -2.04 13.70 6.89
CA ILE A 165 -1.75 14.42 5.65
C ILE A 165 -1.04 15.74 5.97
N ARG A 166 0.07 15.99 5.27
CA ARG A 166 0.92 17.17 5.43
C ARG A 166 1.12 17.84 4.08
N GLU A 167 1.25 19.16 4.10
CA GLU A 167 1.64 19.95 2.93
C GLU A 167 3.16 19.87 2.71
N VAL A 168 3.58 19.79 1.45
CA VAL A 168 4.98 19.95 1.09
C VAL A 168 5.36 21.42 1.31
N ARG A 169 6.31 21.67 2.21
CA ARG A 169 6.85 23.03 2.43
C ARG A 169 7.98 23.28 1.43
N GLU A 170 7.97 24.46 0.82
CA GLU A 170 9.06 24.98 0.00
C GLU A 170 10.31 25.32 0.83
#